data_AF-A0A434A0N2-F1
#
_entry.id   AF-A0A434A0N2-F1
#
_cell.length_a   1.000
_cell.length_b   1.000
_cell.length_c   1.000
_cell.angle_alpha   90.00
_cell.angle_beta   90.00
_cell.angle_gamma   90.00
#
_symmetry.space_group_name_H-M   'P 1'
#
loop_
_entity.id
_entity.type
_entity.pdbx_description
1 polymer ?
#
loop_
_entity_poly.entity_id
_entity_poly.type
_entity_poly.pdbx_seq_one_letter_code
_entity_poly.pdbx_strand_id
1 'polypeptide(L)'
;MVFNPLSGTKSTNYFLINKLFSNKYIFFSMSEDFISERIKQIIEHMGVSVMFFEKQIDTSNNSIGSGVRKKSNFSGEILKKILNKYPGISAKWLITGKGEMFVNPEENKEKLSEKDNKYILSLEKNVELLEEKLQQCQDEKKLLKNNKSNV
;
A
#
# COMPACT_ATOMS: atom_id res chain seq x y z
N MET A 1 30.41 4.16 29.02
CA MET A 1 30.60 5.00 27.82
C MET A 1 29.44 4.75 26.88
N VAL A 2 28.60 5.76 26.68
CA VAL A 2 27.46 5.73 25.76
C VAL A 2 27.98 6.19 24.40
N PHE A 3 27.87 5.36 23.36
CA PHE A 3 28.10 5.81 21.99
C PHE A 3 26.76 5.94 21.28
N ASN A 4 26.41 7.20 21.05
CA ASN A 4 25.34 7.64 20.17
C ASN A 4 26.01 8.25 18.93
N PRO A 5 25.60 7.87 17.70
CA PRO A 5 25.74 8.82 16.61
C PRO A 5 24.46 8.86 15.76
N LEU A 6 23.71 9.95 15.92
CA LEU A 6 22.93 10.54 14.84
C LEU A 6 23.75 11.69 14.25
N SER A 7 24.15 11.58 12.98
CA SER A 7 24.13 12.64 11.96
C SER A 7 25.02 12.26 10.78
N GLY A 8 24.52 12.44 9.56
CA GLY A 8 25.34 12.33 8.34
C GLY A 8 24.64 11.65 7.15
N THR A 9 23.71 12.38 6.53
CA THR A 9 23.38 12.35 5.09
C THR A 9 23.72 11.08 4.28
N LYS A 10 22.73 10.19 4.05
CA LYS A 10 22.77 9.22 2.93
C LYS A 10 21.38 9.03 2.30
N SER A 11 20.85 10.10 1.69
CA SER A 11 19.61 10.03 0.90
C SER A 11 19.82 9.55 -0.56
N THR A 12 21.03 9.15 -0.97
CA THR A 12 21.31 8.83 -2.39
C THR A 12 21.71 7.39 -2.67
N ASN A 13 21.73 6.50 -1.66
CA ASN A 13 22.18 5.12 -1.88
C ASN A 13 21.05 4.09 -1.99
N TYR A 14 19.81 4.43 -1.63
CA TYR A 14 18.68 3.48 -1.70
C TYR A 14 18.30 3.09 -3.14
N PHE A 15 18.43 4.01 -4.10
CA PHE A 15 18.07 3.74 -5.49
C PHE A 15 19.10 2.85 -6.22
N LEU A 16 20.39 3.04 -5.93
CA LEU A 16 21.48 2.25 -6.54
C LEU A 16 21.57 0.84 -5.95
N ILE A 17 21.29 0.70 -4.65
CA ILE A 17 21.13 -0.59 -3.98
C ILE A 17 20.05 -1.40 -4.70
N ASN A 18 18.86 -0.85 -4.91
CA ASN A 18 17.77 -1.57 -5.61
C ASN A 18 18.17 -2.02 -7.03
N LYS A 19 18.95 -1.23 -7.77
CA LYS A 19 19.40 -1.57 -9.13
C LYS A 19 20.48 -2.66 -9.17
N LEU A 20 21.34 -2.76 -8.15
CA LEU A 20 22.35 -3.81 -8.05
C LEU A 20 21.78 -5.13 -7.52
N PHE A 21 20.72 -5.08 -6.72
CA PHE A 21 20.04 -6.28 -6.22
C PHE A 21 19.08 -6.91 -7.24
N SER A 22 18.64 -6.21 -8.30
CA SER A 22 17.73 -6.77 -9.32
C SER A 22 18.28 -7.98 -10.10
N ASN A 23 19.59 -8.17 -10.20
CA ASN A 23 20.17 -9.22 -11.05
C ASN A 23 20.31 -10.61 -10.42
N LYS A 24 19.97 -10.80 -9.13
CA LYS A 24 19.93 -12.15 -8.52
C LYS A 24 18.51 -12.73 -8.39
N TYR A 25 17.47 -11.91 -8.53
CA TYR A 25 16.07 -12.33 -8.36
C TYR A 25 15.35 -12.66 -9.68
N ILE A 26 15.97 -12.45 -10.84
CA ILE A 26 15.37 -12.79 -12.14
C ILE A 26 15.22 -14.32 -12.33
N PHE A 27 15.95 -15.16 -11.58
CA PHE A 27 15.93 -16.61 -11.78
C PHE A 27 14.84 -17.37 -11.00
N PHE A 28 14.08 -16.71 -10.11
CA PHE A 28 13.10 -17.40 -9.25
C PHE A 28 11.67 -16.95 -9.52
N SER A 29 11.21 -17.06 -10.78
CA SER A 29 9.81 -16.85 -11.14
C SER A 29 9.20 -18.10 -11.75
N MET A 30 8.87 -19.11 -10.94
CA MET A 30 7.78 -20.08 -11.20
C MET A 30 7.70 -21.14 -10.10
N SER A 31 7.11 -20.77 -8.96
CA SER A 31 6.47 -21.69 -8.00
C SER A 31 5.64 -20.87 -7.01
N GLU A 32 4.64 -21.46 -6.36
CA GLU A 32 3.94 -20.80 -5.26
C GLU A 32 4.92 -20.53 -4.12
N ASP A 33 5.42 -19.29 -4.00
CA ASP A 33 6.33 -18.93 -2.92
C ASP A 33 5.56 -19.01 -1.59
N PHE A 34 6.08 -19.80 -0.66
CA PHE A 34 5.51 -19.87 0.68
C PHE A 34 5.72 -18.53 1.40
N ILE A 35 4.85 -18.22 2.35
CA ILE A 35 5.02 -17.04 3.22
C ILE A 35 6.40 -17.04 3.88
N SER A 36 6.93 -18.23 4.21
CA SER A 36 8.24 -18.36 4.80
C SER A 36 9.40 -17.90 3.93
N GLU A 37 9.32 -18.05 2.61
CA GLU A 37 10.34 -17.54 1.70
C GLU A 37 10.32 -16.01 1.67
N ARG A 38 9.13 -15.40 1.71
CA ARG A 38 8.99 -13.93 1.82
C ARG A 38 9.51 -13.38 3.15
N ILE A 39 9.26 -14.08 4.25
CA ILE A 39 9.85 -13.71 5.55
C ILE A 39 11.37 -13.83 5.52
N LYS A 40 11.91 -14.86 4.84
CA LYS A 40 13.35 -14.97 4.63
C LYS A 40 13.91 -13.77 3.85
N GLN A 41 13.22 -13.34 2.79
CA GLN A 41 13.62 -12.15 2.03
C GLN A 41 13.61 -10.88 2.89
N ILE A 42 12.62 -10.72 3.78
CA ILE A 42 12.58 -9.61 4.75
C ILE A 42 13.82 -9.65 5.67
N ILE A 43 14.15 -10.81 6.22
CA ILE A 43 15.30 -10.99 7.13
C ILE A 43 16.62 -10.68 6.40
N GLU A 44 16.78 -11.20 5.18
CA GLU A 44 17.94 -10.95 4.33
C GLU A 44 18.08 -9.46 3.99
N HIS A 45 16.98 -8.79 3.63
CA HIS A 45 16.96 -7.35 3.35
C HIS A 45 17.36 -6.52 4.58
N MET A 46 16.89 -6.90 5.78
CA MET A 46 17.23 -6.22 7.03
C MET A 46 18.69 -6.48 7.47
N GLY A 47 19.38 -7.47 6.90
CA GLY A 47 20.74 -7.81 7.27
C GLY A 47 20.88 -8.35 8.70
N VAL A 48 19.80 -8.94 9.25
CA VAL A 48 19.77 -9.46 10.63
C VAL A 48 19.76 -11.00 10.65
N SER A 49 20.17 -11.60 11.76
CA SER A 49 20.04 -13.04 11.94
C SER A 49 18.58 -13.44 12.19
N VAL A 50 18.21 -14.68 11.81
CA VAL A 50 16.87 -15.23 12.06
C VAL A 50 16.51 -15.16 13.56
N MET A 51 17.47 -15.48 14.43
CA MET A 51 17.28 -15.41 15.89
C MET A 51 17.01 -13.98 16.37
N PHE A 52 17.73 -12.99 15.84
CA PHE A 52 17.46 -11.60 16.17
C PHE A 52 16.08 -11.18 15.69
N PHE A 53 15.69 -11.58 14.48
CA PHE A 53 14.35 -11.31 13.95
C PHE A 53 13.25 -11.93 14.82
N GLU A 54 13.38 -13.20 15.20
CA GLU A 54 12.43 -13.90 16.09
C GLU A 54 12.22 -13.15 17.42
N LYS A 55 13.32 -12.64 17.99
CA LYS A 55 13.28 -11.81 19.21
C LYS A 55 12.59 -10.46 18.99
N GLN A 56 12.79 -9.82 17.84
CA GLN A 56 12.19 -8.52 17.53
C GLN A 56 10.66 -8.58 17.39
N ILE A 57 10.13 -9.69 16.88
CA ILE A 57 8.70 -9.92 16.72
C ILE A 57 8.09 -10.71 17.90
N ASP A 58 8.86 -10.94 18.97
CA ASP A 58 8.43 -11.66 20.18
C ASP A 58 7.87 -13.06 19.86
N THR A 59 8.63 -13.86 19.13
CA THR A 59 8.29 -15.26 18.81
C THR A 59 9.29 -16.21 19.46
N SER A 60 8.87 -17.45 19.74
CA SER A 60 9.76 -18.44 20.32
C SER A 60 10.92 -18.75 19.37
N ASN A 61 12.10 -18.96 19.97
CA ASN A 61 13.29 -19.37 19.25
C ASN A 61 12.97 -20.58 18.35
N ASN A 62 13.34 -20.50 17.07
CA ASN A 62 13.14 -21.51 16.02
C ASN A 62 11.75 -21.56 15.35
N SER A 63 10.79 -20.70 15.73
CA SER A 63 9.50 -20.60 15.02
C SER A 63 9.69 -20.22 13.55
N ILE A 64 10.40 -19.13 13.29
CA ILE A 64 10.67 -18.64 11.94
C ILE A 64 11.71 -19.53 11.26
N GLY A 65 12.79 -19.87 11.96
CA GLY A 65 13.86 -20.69 11.39
C GLY A 65 13.38 -22.06 10.89
N SER A 66 12.51 -22.73 11.64
CA SER A 66 11.95 -24.02 11.22
C SER A 66 10.96 -23.88 10.06
N GLY A 67 10.13 -22.84 10.05
CA GLY A 67 9.18 -22.59 8.96
C GLY A 67 9.87 -22.25 7.64
N VAL A 68 10.97 -21.48 7.68
CA VAL A 68 11.81 -21.20 6.50
C VAL A 68 12.44 -22.47 5.93
N ARG A 69 12.96 -23.37 6.78
CA ARG A 69 13.54 -24.64 6.32
C ARG A 69 12.50 -25.59 5.73
N LYS A 70 11.29 -25.61 6.30
CA LYS A 70 10.19 -26.49 5.90
C LYS A 70 9.37 -25.96 4.73
N LYS A 71 9.64 -24.73 4.26
CA LYS A 71 8.80 -24.02 3.29
C LYS A 71 7.32 -24.07 3.70
N SER A 72 7.03 -23.61 4.91
CA SER A 72 5.65 -23.61 5.43
C SER A 72 5.02 -22.23 5.37
N ASN A 73 3.70 -22.20 5.52
CA ASN A 73 2.99 -20.98 5.88
C ASN A 73 3.07 -20.74 7.40
N PHE A 74 2.85 -19.49 7.79
CA PHE A 74 2.81 -19.08 9.19
C PHE A 74 1.39 -18.70 9.60
N SER A 75 1.10 -18.79 10.90
CA SER A 75 -0.19 -18.36 11.44
C SER A 75 -0.40 -16.86 11.27
N GLY A 76 -1.67 -16.44 11.27
CA GLY A 76 -2.04 -15.02 11.21
C GLY A 76 -1.43 -14.19 12.34
N GLU A 77 -1.22 -14.78 13.51
CA GLU A 77 -0.58 -14.10 14.65
C GLU A 77 0.89 -13.72 14.37
N ILE A 78 1.65 -14.61 13.73
CA ILE A 78 3.05 -14.32 13.35
C ILE A 78 3.08 -13.20 12.31
N LEU A 79 2.18 -13.27 11.31
CA LEU A 79 2.06 -12.23 10.29
C LEU A 79 1.72 -10.87 10.91
N LYS A 80 0.76 -10.85 11.84
CA LYS A 80 0.37 -9.64 12.56
C LYS A 80 1.53 -9.06 13.37
N LYS A 81 2.29 -9.89 14.08
CA LYS A 81 3.50 -9.47 14.80
C LYS A 81 4.54 -8.83 13.88
N ILE A 82 4.77 -9.43 12.70
CA ILE A 82 5.69 -8.88 11.69
C ILE A 82 5.18 -7.52 11.18
N LEU A 83 3.92 -7.43 10.76
CA LEU A 83 3.36 -6.20 10.18
C LEU A 83 3.27 -5.07 11.22
N ASN A 84 3.00 -5.38 12.49
CA ASN A 84 3.02 -4.40 13.57
C ASN A 84 4.43 -3.88 13.85
N LYS A 85 5.43 -4.77 13.80
CA LYS A 85 6.83 -4.40 14.04
C LYS A 85 7.42 -3.62 12.86
N TYR A 86 7.00 -3.95 11.65
CA TYR A 86 7.53 -3.41 10.40
C TYR A 86 6.38 -2.86 9.52
N PRO A 87 5.81 -1.69 9.87
CA PRO A 87 4.65 -1.14 9.17
C PRO A 87 4.95 -0.73 7.71
N GLY A 88 6.23 -0.61 7.34
CA GLY A 88 6.64 -0.37 5.96
C GLY A 88 6.48 -1.60 5.05
N ILE A 89 6.21 -2.80 5.59
CA ILE A 89 6.04 -4.02 4.80
C ILE A 89 4.60 -4.12 4.29
N SER A 90 4.46 -4.41 3.00
CA SER A 90 3.16 -4.64 2.36
C SER A 90 2.55 -5.97 2.80
N ALA A 91 1.42 -5.91 3.51
CA ALA A 91 0.64 -7.08 3.88
C ALA A 91 0.17 -7.88 2.65
N LYS A 92 -0.20 -7.16 1.57
CA LYS A 92 -0.61 -7.78 0.29
C LYS A 92 0.52 -8.62 -0.27
N TRP A 93 1.73 -8.06 -0.34
CA TRP A 93 2.89 -8.79 -0.85
C TRP A 93 3.25 -9.97 0.06
N LEU A 94 3.27 -9.78 1.38
CA LEU A 94 3.62 -10.82 2.33
C LEU A 94 2.66 -12.03 2.27
N ILE A 95 1.37 -11.81 2.01
CA ILE A 95 0.38 -12.88 1.94
C ILE A 95 0.30 -13.49 0.54
N THR A 96 0.24 -12.65 -0.49
CA THR A 96 -0.08 -13.09 -1.85
C THR A 96 1.14 -13.28 -2.76
N GLY A 97 2.31 -12.79 -2.36
CA GLY A 97 3.50 -12.71 -3.21
C GLY A 97 3.40 -11.67 -4.33
N LYS A 98 2.28 -10.93 -4.45
CA LYS A 98 2.05 -9.96 -5.52
C LYS A 98 2.29 -8.52 -5.06
N GLY A 99 2.91 -7.73 -5.92
CA GLY A 99 3.22 -6.32 -5.69
C GLY A 99 4.62 -6.11 -5.10
N GLU A 100 4.84 -4.95 -4.51
CA GLU A 100 6.13 -4.60 -3.89
C GLU A 100 6.18 -5.01 -2.42
N MET A 101 7.38 -5.38 -1.95
CA MET A 101 7.63 -5.75 -0.55
C MET A 101 7.34 -4.59 0.40
N PHE A 102 7.68 -3.37 0.01
CA PHE A 102 7.48 -2.17 0.82
C PHE A 102 6.26 -1.40 0.36
N VAL A 103 5.57 -0.78 1.31
CA VAL A 103 4.49 0.15 1.02
C VAL A 103 5.12 1.47 0.60
N ASN A 104 4.79 1.95 -0.59
CA ASN A 104 5.11 3.32 -1.00
C ASN A 104 4.06 4.28 -0.39
N PRO A 105 4.44 5.19 0.52
CA PRO A 105 3.51 6.13 1.12
C PRO A 105 2.85 7.05 0.09
N GLU A 106 3.52 7.36 -1.01
CA GLU A 106 3.01 8.25 -2.05
C GLU A 106 2.00 7.55 -2.97
N GLU A 107 2.20 6.27 -3.27
CA GLU A 107 1.28 5.48 -4.11
C GLU A 107 -0.12 5.33 -3.46
N ASN A 108 -0.18 5.29 -2.12
CA ASN A 108 -1.46 5.27 -1.41
C ASN A 108 -2.17 6.62 -1.47
N LYS A 109 -1.45 7.75 -1.42
CA LYS A 109 -2.07 9.08 -1.55
C LYS A 109 -2.66 9.28 -2.95
N GLU A 110 -1.95 8.85 -3.98
CA GLU A 110 -2.40 8.97 -5.38
C GLU A 110 -3.69 8.17 -5.61
N LYS A 111 -3.77 6.91 -5.15
CA LYS A 111 -4.97 6.08 -5.32
C LYS A 111 -6.21 6.59 -4.57
N LEU A 112 -6.02 7.22 -3.40
CA LEU A 112 -7.13 7.90 -2.72
C LEU A 112 -7.55 9.13 -3.52
N SER A 113 -6.58 9.95 -3.97
CA SER A 113 -6.86 11.15 -4.76
C SER A 113 -7.61 10.85 -6.06
N GLU A 114 -7.31 9.77 -6.77
CA GLU A 114 -7.99 9.41 -8.02
C GLU A 114 -9.47 9.04 -7.82
N LYS A 115 -9.78 8.30 -6.74
CA LYS A 115 -11.17 7.96 -6.40
C LYS A 115 -11.95 9.19 -5.98
N ASP A 116 -11.34 10.04 -5.16
CA ASP A 116 -11.92 11.29 -4.71
C ASP A 116 -12.18 12.22 -5.91
N ASN A 117 -11.22 12.32 -6.84
CA ASN A 117 -11.36 13.10 -8.07
C ASN A 117 -12.50 12.58 -8.97
N LYS A 118 -12.65 11.26 -9.12
CA LYS A 118 -13.75 10.68 -9.92
C LYS A 118 -15.11 10.96 -9.30
N TYR A 119 -15.21 10.92 -7.97
CA TYR A 119 -16.45 11.23 -7.27
C TYR A 119 -16.78 12.73 -7.37
N ILE A 120 -15.80 13.60 -7.17
CA ILE A 120 -15.93 15.06 -7.35
C ILE A 120 -16.41 15.38 -8.77
N LEU A 121 -15.76 14.84 -9.81
CA LEU A 121 -16.18 15.03 -11.21
C LEU A 121 -17.63 14.60 -11.47
N SER A 122 -18.08 13.51 -10.83
CA SER A 122 -19.46 13.04 -10.95
C SER A 122 -20.46 13.97 -10.25
N LEU A 123 -20.07 14.55 -9.12
CA LEU A 123 -20.89 15.52 -8.39
C LEU A 123 -20.99 16.84 -9.17
N GLU A 124 -19.88 17.34 -9.71
CA GLU A 124 -19.84 18.56 -10.54
C GLU A 124 -20.80 18.44 -11.73
N LYS A 125 -20.75 17.31 -12.44
CA LYS A 125 -21.68 17.05 -13.56
C LYS A 125 -23.16 17.02 -13.12
N ASN A 126 -23.44 16.50 -11.93
CA ASN A 126 -24.81 16.48 -11.42
C ASN A 126 -25.29 17.88 -11.02
N VAL A 127 -24.41 18.73 -10.47
CA VAL A 127 -24.73 20.13 -10.14
C VAL A 127 -25.06 20.89 -11.42
N GLU A 128 -24.23 20.77 -12.46
CA GLU A 128 -24.47 21.39 -13.77
C GLU A 128 -25.84 21.00 -14.34
N LEU A 129 -26.16 19.69 -14.33
CA LEU A 129 -27.46 19.20 -14.80
C LEU A 129 -28.64 19.71 -13.96
N LEU A 130 -28.47 19.88 -12.66
CA LEU A 130 -29.51 20.40 -11.78
C LEU A 130 -29.75 21.90 -12.02
N GLU A 131 -28.69 22.67 -12.27
CA GLU A 131 -28.78 24.09 -12.62
C GLU A 131 -29.51 24.28 -13.95
N GLU A 132 -29.20 23.47 -14.97
CA GLU A 132 -29.91 23.49 -16.26
C GLU A 132 -31.41 23.21 -16.09
N LYS A 133 -31.77 22.17 -15.33
CA LYS A 133 -33.18 21.82 -15.06
C LYS A 133 -33.91 22.92 -14.28
N LEU A 134 -33.23 23.56 -13.34
CA LEU A 134 -33.80 24.65 -12.56
C LEU A 134 -34.10 25.85 -13.45
N GLN A 135 -33.19 26.18 -14.37
CA GLN A 135 -33.35 27.25 -15.34
C GLN A 135 -34.55 27.01 -16.26
N GLN A 136 -34.67 25.79 -16.83
CA GLN A 136 -35.81 25.40 -17.65
C GLN A 136 -37.14 25.56 -16.92
N CYS A 137 -37.24 25.08 -15.68
CA CYS A 137 -38.42 25.25 -14.83
C CYS A 137 -38.79 26.72 -14.59
N GLN A 138 -37.79 27.61 -14.46
CA GLN A 138 -38.03 29.03 -14.25
C GLN A 138 -38.55 29.71 -15.52
N ASP A 139 -38.00 29.34 -16.67
CA ASP A 139 -38.38 29.91 -17.97
C ASP A 139 -39.80 29.47 -18.37
N GLU A 140 -40.16 28.20 -18.14
CA GLU A 140 -41.53 27.70 -18.32
C GLU A 140 -42.54 28.47 -17.44
N LYS A 141 -42.20 28.72 -16.17
CA LYS A 141 -43.06 29.50 -15.25
C LYS A 141 -43.27 30.94 -15.73
N LYS A 142 -42.25 31.58 -16.32
CA LYS A 142 -42.37 32.94 -16.89
C LYS A 142 -43.31 32.95 -18.11
N LEU A 143 -43.16 32.00 -19.02
CA LEU A 143 -44.01 31.88 -20.20
C LEU A 143 -45.50 31.73 -19.83
N LEU A 144 -45.80 30.88 -18.85
CA LEU A 144 -47.16 30.62 -18.38
C LEU A 144 -47.81 31.83 -17.70
N LYS A 145 -47.02 32.67 -17.00
CA LYS A 145 -47.53 33.92 -16.41
C LYS A 145 -47.92 34.93 -17.49
N ASN A 146 -47.07 35.11 -18.49
CA ASN A 146 -47.32 36.09 -19.57
C ASN A 146 -48.55 35.70 -20.41
N ASN A 147 -48.78 34.41 -20.66
CA ASN A 147 -49.95 33.95 -21.42
C ASN A 147 -51.27 34.11 -20.66
N LYS A 148 -51.26 34.06 -19.32
CA LYS A 148 -52.45 34.29 -18.49
C LYS A 148 -52.84 35.77 -18.36
N SER A 149 -51.94 36.70 -18.66
CA SER A 149 -52.22 38.14 -18.63
C SER A 149 -52.79 38.68 -19.95
N ASN A 150 -52.78 37.88 -21.02
CA ASN A 150 -53.27 38.24 -22.36
C ASN A 150 -54.65 37.62 -22.70
N VAL A 151 -55.34 37.04 -21.71
CA VAL A 151 -56.71 36.49 -21.79
C VAL A 151 -57.56 37.17 -20.73
#